data_AF-A0A2A2WS47-F1
#
_entry.id   AF-A0A2A2WS47-F1
#
_cell.length_a   1.000
_cell.length_b   1.000
_cell.length_c   1.000
_cell.angle_alpha   90.00
_cell.angle_beta   90.00
_cell.angle_gamma   90.00
#
_symmetry.space_group_name_H-M   'P 1'
#
loop_
_entity.id
_entity.type
_entity.pdbx_description
1 polymer ?
#
loop_
_entity_poly.entity_id
_entity_poly.type
_entity_poly.pdbx_seq_one_letter_code
_entity_poly.pdbx_strand_id
1 'polypeptide(L)'
;MKHFTLDHDGMHLVVEFDQAMALYYRARLIVEGTVVDERSVFVGKLVLRSPPPRALRVEAAVGWWGPKRATLLDDGRGQAVDFSRSR
;
A
#
# COMPACT_ATOMS: atom_id res chain seq x y z
N MET A 1 11.40 -6.99 -3.86
CA MET A 1 10.10 -6.36 -4.21
C MET A 1 8.95 -7.19 -3.63
N LYS A 2 7.97 -6.54 -2.99
CA LYS A 2 6.74 -7.15 -2.46
C LYS A 2 5.54 -6.31 -2.86
N HIS A 3 4.38 -6.94 -3.04
CA HIS A 3 3.20 -6.30 -3.60
C HIS A 3 1.94 -6.82 -2.90
N PHE A 4 0.98 -5.92 -2.69
CA PHE A 4 -0.33 -6.20 -2.15
C PHE A 4 -1.37 -5.73 -3.15
N THR A 5 -2.23 -6.64 -3.59
CA THR A 5 -3.39 -6.32 -4.41
C THR A 5 -4.62 -6.09 -3.53
N LEU A 6 -5.33 -5.02 -3.82
CA LEU A 6 -6.57 -4.61 -3.15
C LEU A 6 -7.58 -4.30 -4.26
N ASP A 7 -8.68 -5.06 -4.30
CA ASP A 7 -9.78 -4.79 -5.22
C ASP A 7 -10.86 -4.00 -4.48
N HIS A 8 -11.13 -2.77 -4.93
CA HIS A 8 -12.12 -1.90 -4.32
C HIS A 8 -12.93 -1.15 -5.37
N ASP A 9 -14.26 -1.27 -5.30
CA ASP A 9 -15.20 -0.62 -6.23
C ASP A 9 -14.84 -0.83 -7.73
N GLY A 10 -14.41 -2.05 -8.06
CA GLY A 10 -14.01 -2.45 -9.41
C GLY A 10 -12.65 -1.91 -9.86
N MET A 11 -11.92 -1.20 -8.98
CA MET A 11 -10.56 -0.73 -9.24
C MET A 11 -9.54 -1.72 -8.69
N HIS A 12 -8.49 -1.94 -9.47
CA HIS A 12 -7.36 -2.75 -9.06
C HIS A 12 -6.26 -1.85 -8.49
N LEU A 13 -6.07 -1.94 -7.18
CA LEU A 13 -5.04 -1.19 -6.45
C LEU A 13 -3.89 -2.13 -6.12
N VAL A 14 -2.67 -1.68 -6.35
CA VAL A 14 -1.46 -2.41 -5.96
C VAL A 14 -0.61 -1.52 -5.07
N VAL A 15 -0.27 -2.00 -3.87
CA VAL A 15 0.75 -1.38 -3.04
C VAL A 15 2.04 -2.17 -3.20
N GLU A 16 3.05 -1.55 -3.75
CA GLU A 16 4.37 -2.15 -3.93
C GLU A 16 5.37 -1.62 -2.90
N PHE A 17 6.17 -2.51 -2.32
CA PHE A 17 7.31 -2.20 -1.48
C PHE A 17 8.60 -2.65 -2.17
N ASP A 18 9.43 -1.67 -2.49
CA ASP A 18 10.77 -1.86 -3.02
C ASP A 18 11.79 -1.60 -1.90
N GLN A 19 12.70 -2.55 -1.66
CA GLN A 19 13.65 -2.44 -0.55
C GLN A 19 14.89 -1.71 -1.04
N ALA A 20 15.07 -0.46 -0.58
CA ALA A 20 16.26 0.31 -0.94
C ALA A 20 17.42 0.06 0.04
N MET A 21 17.15 -0.09 1.34
CA MET A 21 18.16 -0.44 2.36
C MET A 21 17.55 -1.32 3.46
N ALA A 22 18.37 -1.80 4.40
CA ALA A 22 17.87 -2.51 5.57
C ALA A 22 16.82 -1.64 6.31
N LEU A 23 15.63 -2.20 6.53
CA LEU A 23 14.50 -1.54 7.21
C LEU A 23 13.95 -0.27 6.52
N TYR A 24 14.41 0.04 5.31
CA TYR A 24 13.98 1.20 4.54
C TYR A 24 13.40 0.76 3.20
N TYR A 25 12.13 1.07 3.00
CA TYR A 25 11.36 0.64 1.83
C TYR A 25 10.75 1.84 1.14
N ARG A 26 10.69 1.77 -0.19
CA ARG A 26 9.91 2.67 -1.03
C ARG A 26 8.56 2.03 -1.28
N ALA A 27 7.50 2.65 -0.77
CA ALA A 27 6.12 2.22 -0.94
C ALA A 27 5.49 3.00 -2.11
N ARG A 28 4.91 2.29 -3.08
CA ARG A 28 4.24 2.85 -4.25
C ARG A 28 2.78 2.41 -4.26
N LEU A 29 1.87 3.34 -4.49
CA LEU A 29 0.48 3.05 -4.79
C LEU A 29 0.29 3.10 -6.30
N ILE A 30 -0.14 1.98 -6.86
CA ILE A 30 -0.41 1.80 -8.28
C ILE A 30 -1.91 1.59 -8.43
N VAL A 31 -2.54 2.37 -9.30
CA VAL A 31 -3.97 2.28 -9.60
C VAL A 31 -4.11 2.09 -11.10
N GLU A 32 -4.77 1.02 -11.54
CA GLU A 32 -4.94 0.71 -12.97
C GLU A 32 -3.59 0.73 -13.74
N GLY A 33 -2.54 0.20 -13.12
CA GLY A 33 -1.18 0.15 -13.69
C GLY A 33 -0.37 1.46 -13.63
N THR A 34 -0.93 2.54 -13.09
CA THR A 34 -0.24 3.84 -12.97
C THR A 34 0.20 4.10 -11.53
N VAL A 35 1.46 4.46 -11.30
CA VAL A 35 1.93 4.92 -9.98
C VAL A 35 1.31 6.30 -9.69
N VAL A 36 0.44 6.36 -8.69
CA VAL A 36 -0.26 7.61 -8.31
C VAL A 36 0.35 8.30 -7.09
N ASP A 37 1.04 7.55 -6.23
CA ASP A 37 1.75 8.07 -5.06
C ASP A 37 2.95 7.18 -4.74
N GLU A 38 4.04 7.80 -4.32
CA GLU A 38 5.29 7.13 -3.98
C GLU A 38 5.90 7.80 -2.75
N ARG A 39 6.17 7.00 -1.71
CA ARG A 39 6.74 7.50 -0.46
C ARG A 39 7.67 6.47 0.18
N SER A 40 8.72 6.97 0.82
CA SER A 40 9.59 6.12 1.62
C SER A 40 9.03 5.89 3.02
N VAL A 41 9.13 4.66 3.51
CA VAL A 41 8.86 4.23 4.88
C VAL A 41 10.10 3.56 5.45
N PHE A 42 10.62 4.17 6.52
CA PHE A 42 11.45 3.47 7.49
C PHE A 42 10.52 2.90 8.56
N VAL A 43 10.79 1.69 9.07
CA VAL A 43 10.04 0.98 10.13
C VAL A 43 8.89 1.79 10.74
N GLY A 44 7.66 1.42 10.41
CA GLY A 44 6.48 2.18 10.81
C GLY A 44 5.35 2.08 9.81
N LYS A 45 4.56 3.15 9.73
CA LYS A 45 3.38 3.23 8.86
C LYS A 45 3.42 4.53 8.08
N LEU A 46 2.95 4.48 6.84
CA LEU A 46 2.64 5.68 6.07
C LEU A 46 1.29 5.53 5.37
N VAL A 47 0.74 6.64 4.90
CA VAL A 47 -0.49 6.66 4.11
C VAL A 47 -0.16 7.13 2.70
N LEU A 48 -0.44 6.27 1.73
CA LEU A 48 -0.45 6.59 0.30
C LEU A 48 -1.84 7.08 -0.09
N ARG A 49 -1.93 7.98 -1.06
CA ARG A 49 -3.20 8.61 -1.45
C ARG A 49 -3.37 8.61 -2.96
N SER A 50 -4.57 8.29 -3.44
CA SER A 50 -4.90 8.52 -4.85
C SER A 50 -5.44 9.95 -5.07
N PRO A 51 -5.17 10.56 -6.23
CA PRO A 51 -5.72 11.87 -6.58
C PRO A 51 -7.23 11.80 -6.87
N PRO A 52 -7.94 12.95 -6.87
CA PRO A 52 -9.34 13.02 -7.30
C PRO A 52 -9.56 12.45 -8.71
N PRO A 53 -10.74 11.91 -9.04
CA PRO A 53 -12.02 12.06 -8.33
C PRO A 53 -12.28 11.06 -7.20
N ARG A 54 -11.46 10.01 -7.05
CA ARG A 54 -11.60 9.01 -5.98
C ARG A 54 -10.41 9.11 -5.04
N ALA A 55 -10.58 9.85 -3.94
CA ALA A 55 -9.54 10.13 -2.95
C ALA A 55 -9.37 8.97 -1.96
N LEU A 56 -8.83 7.85 -2.42
CA LEU A 56 -8.54 6.68 -1.60
C LEU A 56 -7.29 6.92 -0.75
N ARG A 57 -7.26 6.28 0.42
CA ARG A 57 -6.11 6.32 1.33
C ARG A 57 -5.70 4.90 1.66
N VAL A 58 -4.43 4.56 1.46
CA VAL A 58 -3.92 3.23 1.76
C VAL A 58 -2.82 3.32 2.82
N GLU A 59 -3.06 2.75 3.98
CA GLU A 59 -2.05 2.61 5.03
C GLU A 59 -1.11 1.45 4.69
N ALA A 60 0.16 1.77 4.46
CA ALA A 60 1.25 0.85 4.21
C ALA A 60 2.09 0.70 5.49
N ALA A 61 2.21 -0.53 6.01
CA ALA A 61 2.93 -0.81 7.25
C ALA A 61 4.16 -1.70 7.00
N VAL A 62 5.29 -1.30 7.58
CA VAL A 62 6.56 -2.01 7.58
C VAL A 62 6.99 -2.26 9.02
N GLY A 63 7.27 -3.52 9.35
CA GLY A 63 7.81 -3.91 10.65
C GLY A 63 9.31 -4.21 10.59
N TRP A 64 9.85 -4.63 11.73
CA TRP A 64 11.25 -5.04 11.87
C TRP A 64 11.67 -6.17 10.90
N TRP A 65 10.70 -6.99 10.50
CA TRP A 65 10.88 -8.11 9.58
C TRP A 65 10.32 -7.81 8.17
N GLY A 66 10.36 -6.55 7.74
CA GLY A 66 9.92 -6.11 6.41
C GLY A 66 8.45 -5.70 6.31
N PRO A 67 7.90 -5.52 5.09
CA PRO A 67 6.53 -5.10 4.86
C PRO A 67 5.53 -6.07 5.47
N LYS A 68 4.48 -5.55 6.11
CA LYS A 68 3.53 -6.33 6.91
C LYS A 68 2.10 -6.28 6.41
N ARG A 69 1.64 -5.12 5.97
CA ARG A 69 0.23 -4.89 5.70
C ARG A 69 0.02 -3.72 4.75
N ALA A 70 -1.01 -3.82 3.93
CA ALA A 70 -1.63 -2.69 3.23
C ALA A 70 -3.12 -2.64 3.59
N THR A 71 -3.61 -1.48 4.03
CA THR A 71 -5.01 -1.30 4.43
C THR A 71 -5.62 -0.15 3.66
N LEU A 72 -6.64 -0.43 2.87
CA LEU A 72 -7.49 0.59 2.31
C LEU A 72 -8.36 1.22 3.40
N LEU A 73 -8.22 2.53 3.55
CA LEU A 73 -9.00 3.41 4.39
C LEU A 73 -9.97 4.16 3.47
N ASP A 74 -11.21 3.72 3.44
CA ASP A 74 -12.31 4.38 2.75
C ASP A 74 -13.36 4.78 3.79
N ASP A 75 -14.00 5.93 3.60
CA ASP A 75 -14.87 6.62 4.57
C ASP A 75 -16.19 5.85 4.87
N GLY A 76 -16.40 4.69 4.25
CA GLY A 76 -17.52 3.78 4.57
C GLY A 76 -17.20 2.28 4.55
N ARG A 77 -16.07 1.83 3.99
CA ARG A 77 -15.69 0.40 3.90
C ARG A 77 -14.17 0.18 4.02
N GLY A 78 -13.71 -0.28 5.17
CA GLY A 78 -12.31 -0.68 5.34
C GLY A 78 -12.01 -2.05 4.70
N GLN A 79 -11.01 -2.12 3.82
CA GLN A 79 -10.48 -3.39 3.30
C GLN A 79 -9.01 -3.52 3.70
N ALA A 80 -8.67 -4.59 4.41
CA ALA A 80 -7.30 -4.84 4.86
C ALA A 80 -6.74 -6.12 4.28
N VAL A 81 -5.49 -6.06 3.80
CA VAL A 81 -4.75 -7.24 3.33
C VAL A 81 -3.44 -7.34 4.10
N ASP A 82 -3.27 -8.46 4.80
CA ASP A 82 -2.09 -8.80 5.58
C ASP A 82 -1.18 -9.78 4.83
N PHE A 83 0.13 -9.70 5.08
CA PHE A 83 1.13 -10.57 4.45
C PHE A 83 0.91 -12.06 4.71
N SER A 84 0.24 -12.43 5.80
CA SER A 84 -0.11 -13.82 6.13
C SER A 84 -1.17 -14.43 5.21
N ARG A 85 -1.80 -13.64 4.33
CA ARG A 85 -2.85 -14.08 3.41
C ARG A 85 -2.52 -13.92 1.91
N SER A 86 -1.39 -13.32 1.55
CA SER A 86 -0.92 -13.34 0.16
C SER A 86 -0.43 -14.75 -0.18
N ARG A 87 -1.29 -15.54 -0.85
CA ARG A 87 -0.94 -16.83 -1.45
C ARG A 87 -0.03 -16.62 -2.65
#